data_AF-A0A8H5RGS2-F1
#
_entry.id   AF-A0A8H5RGS2-F1
#
_cell.length_a   1.000
_cell.length_b   1.000
_cell.length_c   1.000
_cell.angle_alpha   90.00
_cell.angle_beta   90.00
_cell.angle_gamma   90.00
#
_symmetry.space_group_name_H-M   'P 1'
#
loop_
_entity.id
_entity.type
_entity.pdbx_description
1 polymer ?
#
loop_
_entity_poly.entity_id
_entity_poly.type
_entity_poly.pdbx_seq_one_letter_code
_entity_poly.pdbx_strand_id
1 'polypeptide(L)'
;MSNSYDHLSANDNMKPSNTVFEVDFKWKKMKALVSEKDPETNNTTPKYIVDYHAFKCTSLVFHPYDDPTAVIGTGTLHPVTIHATYELQGQKGTIKALKRFMTSYTHLSYNYSSSPDGTPAAMTWASASSFKTWDFVCLDEQESAVAKFSANCWSLNNVGCVEFLGPKANDPAAREEILVTGMTLFYQMVLRATNILSLGGAIFARPGPLDKEAAPKRPMQNADGKSIKELEATSGMEFGFERS
;
A
#
# COMPACT_ATOMS: atom_id res chain seq x y z
N MET A 1 -0.76 -36.48 -16.67
CA MET A 1 -1.60 -35.35 -16.23
C MET A 1 -0.73 -34.11 -16.28
N SER A 2 -0.96 -33.30 -17.31
CA SER A 2 -0.15 -32.12 -17.65
C SER A 2 -0.55 -30.96 -16.74
N ASN A 3 0.39 -30.38 -16.01
CA ASN A 3 0.15 -29.17 -15.22
C ASN A 3 0.05 -27.98 -16.17
N SER A 4 -1.12 -27.33 -16.19
CA SER A 4 -1.44 -26.21 -17.08
C SER A 4 -1.05 -24.85 -16.49
N TYR A 5 0.17 -24.73 -15.95
CA TYR A 5 0.69 -23.47 -15.37
C TYR A 5 2.08 -23.05 -15.90
N ASP A 6 2.54 -23.60 -17.04
CA ASP A 6 3.87 -23.33 -17.61
C ASP A 6 3.91 -22.23 -18.69
N HIS A 7 2.99 -21.25 -18.64
CA HIS A 7 3.04 -20.11 -19.57
C HIS A 7 3.00 -18.76 -18.82
N LEU A 8 4.08 -18.46 -18.11
CA LEU A 8 4.55 -17.09 -17.90
C LEU A 8 6.05 -17.07 -18.24
N SER A 9 6.35 -17.26 -19.52
CA SER A 9 7.69 -17.06 -20.06
C SER A 9 8.06 -15.58 -19.95
N ALA A 10 9.23 -15.34 -19.36
CA ALA A 10 9.88 -14.05 -19.25
C ALA A 10 9.89 -13.28 -20.59
N ASN A 11 9.34 -12.06 -20.57
CA ASN A 11 9.68 -11.05 -21.57
C ASN A 11 10.99 -10.37 -21.10
N ASP A 12 12.11 -10.99 -21.46
CA ASP A 12 13.43 -10.39 -21.46
C ASP A 12 13.48 -9.28 -22.52
N ASN A 13 13.13 -8.04 -22.15
CA ASN A 13 13.60 -6.76 -22.74
C ASN A 13 12.92 -5.48 -22.20
N MET A 14 12.28 -5.51 -21.03
CA MET A 14 11.96 -4.27 -20.30
C MET A 14 13.05 -4.07 -19.25
N LYS A 15 13.87 -3.02 -19.39
CA LYS A 15 14.75 -2.56 -18.30
C LYS A 15 13.86 -2.45 -17.05
N PRO A 16 14.13 -3.13 -15.91
CA PRO A 16 13.26 -3.05 -14.76
C PRO A 16 13.39 -1.64 -14.18
N SER A 17 12.57 -0.69 -14.65
CA SER A 17 12.41 0.63 -14.07
C SER A 17 11.56 0.57 -12.80
N ASN A 18 11.59 -0.56 -12.10
CA ASN A 18 10.82 -0.79 -10.90
C ASN A 18 11.60 -0.14 -9.76
N THR A 19 11.03 0.91 -9.17
CA THR A 19 11.55 1.44 -7.91
C THR A 19 11.43 0.35 -6.86
N VAL A 20 12.51 0.15 -6.09
CA VAL A 20 12.53 -0.79 -4.97
C VAL A 20 12.86 -0.02 -3.70
N PHE A 21 12.03 -0.19 -2.68
CA PHE A 21 12.34 0.25 -1.33
C PHE A 21 12.83 -0.95 -0.51
N GLU A 22 14.03 -0.84 0.04
CA GLU A 22 14.57 -1.80 1.02
C GLU A 22 14.17 -1.36 2.43
N VAL A 23 13.71 -2.31 3.25
CA VAL A 23 13.23 -2.07 4.62
C VAL A 23 14.17 -2.77 5.60
N ASP A 24 15.03 -1.99 6.22
CA ASP A 24 16.00 -2.46 7.21
C ASP A 24 15.48 -2.28 8.63
N PHE A 25 15.36 -3.37 9.39
CA PHE A 25 14.94 -3.27 10.79
C PHE A 25 16.13 -2.94 11.67
N LYS A 26 15.94 -1.98 12.57
CA LYS A 26 16.84 -1.80 13.71
C LYS A 26 16.07 -2.15 14.97
N TRP A 27 16.00 -3.45 15.29
CA TRP A 27 15.27 -4.01 16.44
C TRP A 27 15.60 -3.30 17.76
N LYS A 28 16.86 -2.95 18.00
CA LYS A 28 17.31 -2.25 19.22
C LYS A 28 16.65 -0.87 19.42
N LYS A 29 16.15 -0.24 18.36
CA LYS A 29 15.50 1.09 18.43
C LYS A 29 14.00 1.03 18.16
N MET A 30 13.44 -0.14 17.83
CA MET A 30 12.05 -0.26 17.37
C MET A 30 11.75 0.71 16.22
N LYS A 31 12.69 0.79 15.26
CA LYS A 31 12.59 1.61 14.06
C LYS A 31 12.97 0.79 12.83
N ALA A 32 12.32 1.04 11.71
CA ALA A 32 12.77 0.58 10.40
C ALA A 32 13.25 1.76 9.57
N LEU A 33 14.35 1.57 8.84
CA LEU A 33 14.81 2.51 7.83
C LEU A 33 14.33 2.01 6.47
N VAL A 34 13.67 2.87 5.72
CA VAL A 34 13.23 2.57 4.35
C VAL A 34 14.12 3.35 3.39
N SER A 35 14.84 2.64 2.53
CA SER A 35 15.77 3.22 1.57
C SER A 35 15.36 2.88 0.14
N GLU A 36 15.36 3.86 -0.75
CA GLU A 36 15.21 3.64 -2.19
C GLU A 36 16.49 3.10 -2.78
N LYS A 37 16.40 1.98 -3.49
CA LYS A 37 17.51 1.36 -4.19
C LYS A 37 17.56 1.83 -5.63
N ASP A 38 18.70 2.35 -6.03
CA ASP A 38 18.99 2.66 -7.43
C ASP A 38 19.27 1.35 -8.19
N PRO A 39 18.50 1.03 -9.24
CA PRO A 39 18.67 -0.21 -10.01
C PRO A 39 19.97 -0.25 -10.82
N GLU A 40 20.57 0.90 -11.15
CA GLU A 40 21.80 0.98 -11.95
C GLU A 40 23.05 0.96 -11.07
N THR A 41 23.03 1.69 -9.96
CA THR A 41 24.21 1.86 -9.11
C THR A 41 24.22 0.94 -7.89
N ASN A 42 23.11 0.25 -7.59
CA ASN A 42 22.87 -0.49 -6.33
C ASN A 42 23.06 0.35 -5.06
N ASN A 43 23.15 1.67 -5.17
CA ASN A 43 23.22 2.55 -4.03
C ASN A 43 21.83 2.70 -3.39
N THR A 44 21.80 2.78 -2.07
CA THR A 44 20.57 2.94 -1.29
C THR A 44 20.49 4.36 -0.72
N THR A 45 19.40 5.05 -0.99
CA THR A 45 19.12 6.40 -0.47
C THR A 45 18.00 6.34 0.56
N PRO A 46 18.24 6.73 1.83
CA PRO A 46 17.19 6.78 2.84
C PRO A 46 16.03 7.69 2.43
N LYS A 47 14.79 7.22 2.58
CA LYS A 47 13.57 7.99 2.27
C LYS A 47 12.61 8.14 3.43
N TYR A 48 12.43 7.08 4.21
CA TYR A 48 11.49 7.09 5.33
C TYR A 48 12.04 6.39 6.56
N ILE A 49 11.50 6.77 7.72
CA ILE A 49 11.71 6.13 9.01
C ILE A 49 10.35 5.66 9.51
N VAL A 50 10.26 4.40 9.90
CA VAL A 50 9.04 3.83 10.48
C VAL A 50 9.27 3.55 11.96
N ASP A 51 8.50 4.21 12.81
CA ASP A 51 8.55 4.07 14.26
C ASP A 51 7.48 3.10 14.73
N TYR A 52 7.89 2.16 15.59
CA TYR A 52 7.04 1.13 16.14
C TYR A 52 6.67 1.52 17.57
N HIS A 53 5.46 2.04 17.74
CA HIS A 53 4.95 2.48 19.03
C HIS A 53 4.09 1.41 19.71
N ALA A 54 4.05 1.49 21.05
CA ALA A 54 3.29 0.66 21.98
C ALA A 54 3.81 -0.77 22.26
N PHE A 55 3.37 -1.31 23.41
CA PHE A 55 3.65 -2.69 23.82
C PHE A 55 3.05 -3.67 22.80
N LYS A 56 3.89 -4.53 22.19
CA LYS A 56 3.56 -5.43 21.06
C LYS A 56 3.40 -4.76 19.67
N CYS A 57 3.96 -3.56 19.45
CA CYS A 57 4.02 -2.90 18.13
C CYS A 57 2.65 -2.71 17.46
N THR A 58 1.65 -2.26 18.21
CA THR A 58 0.29 -2.08 17.67
C THR A 58 0.11 -0.79 16.88
N SER A 59 1.12 0.08 16.82
CA SER A 59 1.09 1.31 16.04
C SER A 59 2.39 1.48 15.27
N LEU A 60 2.26 1.87 14.01
CA LEU A 60 3.31 2.24 13.08
C LEU A 60 3.15 3.72 12.74
N VAL A 61 4.22 4.49 12.83
CA VAL A 61 4.23 5.91 12.42
C VAL A 61 5.31 6.09 11.36
N PHE A 62 4.93 6.66 10.22
CA PHE A 62 5.79 6.81 9.05
C PHE A 62 6.21 8.27 8.94
N HIS A 63 7.53 8.49 8.93
CA HIS A 63 8.16 9.80 8.85
C HIS A 63 9.02 9.90 7.59
N PRO A 64 9.07 11.06 6.92
CA PRO A 64 10.12 11.36 5.96
C PRO A 64 11.50 11.28 6.64
N TYR A 65 12.52 10.86 5.89
CA TYR A 65 13.88 10.81 6.41
C TYR A 65 14.44 12.22 6.67
N ASP A 66 14.15 13.17 5.77
CA ASP A 66 14.67 14.54 5.83
C ASP A 66 13.98 15.41 6.90
N ASP A 67 12.73 15.08 7.23
CA ASP A 67 11.98 15.69 8.33
C ASP A 67 11.35 14.61 9.23
N PRO A 68 12.10 14.10 10.21
CA PRO A 68 11.63 13.07 11.13
C PRO A 68 10.49 13.51 12.05
N THR A 69 10.15 14.80 12.07
CA THR A 69 9.03 15.32 12.88
C THR A 69 7.71 15.31 12.12
N ALA A 70 7.75 15.35 10.79
CA ALA A 70 6.57 15.23 9.96
C ALA A 70 6.03 13.79 9.93
N VAL A 71 4.72 13.63 9.82
CA VAL A 71 4.06 12.32 9.71
C VAL A 71 3.37 12.23 8.36
N ILE A 72 3.80 11.30 7.52
CA ILE A 72 3.13 11.02 6.24
C ILE A 72 1.95 10.07 6.41
N GLY A 73 2.02 9.18 7.40
CA GLY A 73 0.95 8.25 7.68
C GLY A 73 1.16 7.44 8.96
N THR A 74 0.13 6.72 9.35
CA THR A 74 0.13 5.81 10.49
C THR A 74 -0.58 4.50 10.14
N GLY A 75 -0.17 3.42 10.79
CA GLY A 75 -0.84 2.12 10.74
C GLY A 75 -1.19 1.69 12.16
N THR A 76 -2.44 1.33 12.41
CA THR A 76 -2.89 0.86 13.73
C THR A 76 -3.40 -0.57 13.62
N LEU A 77 -2.77 -1.44 14.40
CA LEU A 77 -3.10 -2.85 14.53
C LEU A 77 -3.98 -3.06 15.74
N HIS A 78 -4.87 -4.04 15.65
CA HIS A 78 -5.78 -4.35 16.73
C HIS A 78 -5.60 -5.82 17.12
N PRO A 79 -5.19 -6.13 18.37
CA PRO A 79 -4.87 -7.50 18.79
C PRO A 79 -6.02 -8.51 18.65
N VAL A 80 -7.27 -8.02 18.67
CA VAL A 80 -8.47 -8.87 18.69
C VAL A 80 -9.14 -8.97 17.32
N THR A 81 -9.09 -7.92 16.49
CA THR A 81 -9.72 -7.97 15.16
C THR A 81 -8.72 -8.34 14.07
N ILE A 82 -9.23 -8.95 12.99
CA ILE A 82 -8.42 -9.28 11.82
C ILE A 82 -8.20 -8.07 10.91
N HIS A 83 -8.83 -6.93 11.18
CA HIS A 83 -8.70 -5.69 10.43
C HIS A 83 -7.61 -4.79 11.03
N ALA A 84 -6.98 -4.00 10.18
CA ALA A 84 -6.11 -2.90 10.60
C ALA A 84 -6.67 -1.58 10.09
N THR A 85 -6.31 -0.48 10.73
CA THR A 85 -6.65 0.87 10.27
C THR A 85 -5.36 1.59 9.87
N TYR A 86 -5.48 2.57 8.99
CA TYR A 86 -4.36 3.42 8.62
C TYR A 86 -4.83 4.85 8.45
N GLU A 87 -3.89 5.78 8.53
CA GLU A 87 -4.09 7.17 8.17
C GLU A 87 -2.98 7.56 7.20
N LEU A 88 -3.33 8.18 6.08
CA LEU A 88 -2.37 8.69 5.10
C LEU A 88 -2.69 10.15 4.83
N GLN A 89 -1.76 11.06 5.08
CA GLN A 89 -1.93 12.50 4.86
C GLN A 89 -3.24 13.04 5.47
N GLY A 90 -3.57 12.64 6.71
CA GLY A 90 -4.79 13.03 7.42
C GLY A 90 -6.06 12.25 7.07
N GLN A 91 -5.97 11.27 6.15
CA GLN A 91 -7.12 10.52 5.67
C GLN A 91 -7.14 9.11 6.26
N LYS A 92 -8.21 8.81 6.99
CA LYS A 92 -8.39 7.51 7.64
C LYS A 92 -8.94 6.49 6.66
N GLY A 93 -8.33 5.31 6.69
CA GLY A 93 -8.72 4.14 5.91
C GLY A 93 -8.68 2.86 6.75
N THR A 94 -9.14 1.76 6.16
CA THR A 94 -9.16 0.45 6.79
C THR A 94 -8.60 -0.59 5.83
N ILE A 95 -7.75 -1.47 6.35
CA ILE A 95 -7.27 -2.68 5.68
C ILE A 95 -8.16 -3.82 6.19
N LYS A 96 -9.17 -4.17 5.40
CA LYS A 96 -10.22 -5.12 5.78
C LYS A 96 -9.94 -6.48 5.19
N ALA A 97 -10.12 -7.53 5.98
CA ALA A 97 -9.95 -8.89 5.50
C ALA A 97 -11.11 -9.26 4.56
N LEU A 98 -10.80 -9.78 3.38
CA LEU A 98 -11.79 -10.33 2.45
C LEU A 98 -12.20 -11.76 2.84
N LYS A 99 -11.30 -12.50 3.51
CA LYS A 99 -11.51 -13.89 3.97
C LYS A 99 -10.95 -14.08 5.38
N ARG A 100 -11.51 -15.03 6.14
CA ARG A 100 -11.09 -15.28 7.55
C ARG A 100 -9.78 -16.06 7.65
N PHE A 101 -9.62 -17.06 6.79
CA PHE A 101 -8.52 -18.05 6.84
C PHE A 101 -7.53 -17.93 5.68
N MET A 102 -7.63 -16.87 4.89
CA MET A 102 -6.74 -16.61 3.76
C MET A 102 -6.30 -15.16 3.84
N THR A 103 -5.01 -14.91 3.66
CA THR A 103 -4.46 -13.56 3.66
C THR A 103 -4.81 -12.88 2.35
N SER A 104 -5.98 -12.25 2.37
CA SER A 104 -6.54 -11.45 1.30
C SER A 104 -7.26 -10.29 1.95
N TYR A 105 -6.79 -9.09 1.65
CA TYR A 105 -7.16 -7.86 2.32
C TYR A 105 -7.43 -6.77 1.31
N THR A 106 -8.44 -5.94 1.57
CA THR A 106 -8.79 -4.81 0.72
C THR A 106 -8.61 -3.49 1.44
N HIS A 107 -8.19 -2.48 0.69
CA HIS A 107 -8.18 -1.08 1.10
C HIS A 107 -8.69 -0.20 -0.05
N LEU A 108 -9.14 1.00 0.29
CA LEU A 108 -9.62 1.97 -0.70
C LEU A 108 -8.50 2.96 -1.04
N SER A 109 -8.21 3.08 -2.32
CA SER A 109 -7.17 3.94 -2.85
C SER A 109 -7.75 5.10 -3.65
N TYR A 110 -7.29 6.30 -3.33
CA TYR A 110 -7.61 7.48 -4.14
C TYR A 110 -6.55 7.72 -5.19
N ASN A 111 -5.30 7.32 -4.92
CA ASN A 111 -4.20 7.44 -5.87
C ASN A 111 -4.39 6.49 -7.07
N TYR A 112 -5.05 5.34 -6.89
CA TYR A 112 -5.32 4.38 -7.97
C TYR A 112 -6.74 4.50 -8.57
N SER A 113 -7.52 5.51 -8.17
CA SER A 113 -8.84 5.72 -8.77
C SER A 113 -8.75 6.08 -10.26
N SER A 114 -9.61 5.45 -11.06
CA SER A 114 -9.85 5.80 -12.47
C SER A 114 -11.24 6.41 -12.69
N SER A 115 -12.01 6.62 -11.61
CA SER A 115 -13.39 7.12 -11.71
C SER A 115 -13.43 8.65 -11.75
N PRO A 116 -14.02 9.26 -12.79
CA PRO A 116 -14.20 10.72 -12.88
C PRO A 116 -15.01 11.30 -11.70
N ASP A 117 -15.87 10.49 -11.10
CA ASP A 117 -16.72 10.88 -9.98
C ASP A 117 -15.99 10.98 -8.65
N GLY A 118 -14.71 10.59 -8.62
CA GLY A 118 -13.90 10.62 -7.42
C GLY A 118 -14.09 9.42 -6.50
N THR A 119 -14.71 8.35 -7.00
CA THR A 119 -14.89 7.09 -6.27
C THR A 119 -13.53 6.42 -6.12
N PRO A 120 -13.09 6.03 -4.91
CA PRO A 120 -11.80 5.35 -4.73
C PRO A 120 -11.79 3.96 -5.39
N ALA A 121 -10.61 3.53 -5.82
CA ALA A 121 -10.35 2.18 -6.32
C ALA A 121 -10.26 1.19 -5.16
N ALA A 122 -10.91 0.04 -5.28
CA ALA A 122 -10.76 -1.05 -4.31
C ALA A 122 -9.54 -1.90 -4.66
N MET A 123 -8.48 -1.75 -3.89
CA MET A 123 -7.24 -2.50 -4.06
C MET A 123 -7.24 -3.75 -3.19
N THR A 124 -6.48 -4.78 -3.60
CA THR A 124 -6.39 -6.04 -2.89
C THR A 124 -4.94 -6.45 -2.64
N TRP A 125 -4.58 -6.61 -1.38
CA TRP A 125 -3.36 -7.31 -0.97
C TRP A 125 -3.64 -8.81 -0.82
N ALA A 126 -2.96 -9.63 -1.62
CA ALA A 126 -3.05 -11.08 -1.58
C ALA A 126 -1.71 -11.71 -1.20
N SER A 127 -1.75 -12.76 -0.38
CA SER A 127 -0.54 -13.53 -0.09
C SER A 127 -0.07 -14.33 -1.29
N ALA A 128 1.19 -14.13 -1.66
CA ALA A 128 1.99 -14.98 -2.55
C ALA A 128 3.14 -15.65 -1.78
N SER A 129 2.99 -15.76 -0.46
CA SER A 129 4.02 -16.23 0.47
C SER A 129 4.48 -17.65 0.16
N SER A 130 5.77 -17.89 0.32
CA SER A 130 6.39 -19.21 0.24
C SER A 130 6.70 -19.76 1.63
N PHE A 131 7.29 -20.95 1.71
CA PHE A 131 7.77 -21.49 2.99
C PHE A 131 8.92 -20.67 3.62
N LYS A 132 9.64 -19.88 2.82
CA LYS A 132 10.82 -19.11 3.25
C LYS A 132 10.55 -17.61 3.37
N THR A 133 9.51 -17.11 2.73
CA THR A 133 9.23 -15.67 2.57
C THR A 133 7.76 -15.36 2.80
N TRP A 134 7.49 -14.23 3.45
CA TRP A 134 6.16 -13.66 3.54
C TRP A 134 6.03 -12.60 2.45
N ASP A 135 5.37 -13.01 1.37
CA ASP A 135 5.18 -12.19 0.19
C ASP A 135 3.70 -11.82 0.06
N PHE A 136 3.45 -10.54 -0.19
CA PHE A 136 2.14 -9.97 -0.45
C PHE A 136 2.18 -9.15 -1.74
N VAL A 137 1.24 -9.41 -2.64
CA VAL A 137 1.09 -8.67 -3.89
C VAL A 137 -0.12 -7.75 -3.77
N CYS A 138 0.06 -6.48 -4.07
CA CYS A 138 -1.03 -5.51 -4.19
C CYS A 138 -1.54 -5.50 -5.63
N LEU A 139 -2.84 -5.73 -5.77
CA LEU A 139 -3.57 -5.75 -7.04
C LEU A 139 -4.52 -4.54 -7.10
N ASP A 140 -4.62 -3.93 -8.28
CA ASP A 140 -5.62 -2.90 -8.58
C ASP A 140 -7.01 -3.50 -8.91
N GLU A 141 -7.95 -2.66 -9.33
CA GLU A 141 -9.32 -3.09 -9.68
C GLU A 141 -9.36 -4.00 -10.92
N GLN A 142 -8.33 -3.98 -11.75
CA GLN A 142 -8.17 -4.80 -12.95
C GLN A 142 -7.36 -6.07 -12.67
N GLU A 143 -7.13 -6.40 -11.40
CA GLU A 143 -6.30 -7.51 -10.94
C GLU A 143 -4.84 -7.45 -11.44
N SER A 144 -4.37 -6.26 -11.82
CA SER A 144 -2.99 -6.03 -12.23
C SER A 144 -2.12 -5.74 -11.02
N ALA A 145 -0.92 -6.32 -10.99
CA ALA A 145 0.02 -6.13 -9.89
C ALA A 145 0.64 -4.73 -9.93
N VAL A 146 0.49 -3.98 -8.83
CA VAL A 146 1.04 -2.63 -8.69
C VAL A 146 2.12 -2.52 -7.61
N ALA A 147 2.21 -3.51 -6.73
CA ALA A 147 3.32 -3.61 -5.79
C ALA A 147 3.49 -5.03 -5.27
N LYS A 148 4.69 -5.34 -4.80
CA LYS A 148 5.01 -6.56 -4.06
C LYS A 148 5.79 -6.22 -2.79
N PHE A 149 5.23 -6.57 -1.64
CA PHE A 149 5.95 -6.59 -0.38
C PHE A 149 6.53 -7.99 -0.18
N SER A 150 7.82 -8.11 0.09
CA SER A 150 8.48 -9.39 0.35
C SER A 150 9.28 -9.31 1.63
N ALA A 151 9.07 -10.22 2.57
CA ALA A 151 9.81 -10.28 3.82
C ALA A 151 10.46 -11.66 4.02
N ASN A 152 11.72 -11.67 4.46
CA ASN A 152 12.37 -12.91 4.84
C ASN A 152 11.97 -13.26 6.27
N CYS A 153 11.21 -14.34 6.45
CA CYS A 153 10.69 -14.78 7.75
C CYS A 153 11.79 -15.09 8.79
N TRP A 154 13.03 -15.26 8.33
CA TRP A 154 14.15 -15.76 9.12
C TRP A 154 15.29 -14.74 9.26
N SER A 155 15.19 -13.57 8.64
CA SER A 155 16.22 -12.52 8.73
C SER A 155 15.89 -11.52 9.83
N LEU A 156 16.80 -11.37 10.79
CA LEU A 156 16.66 -10.42 11.91
C LEU A 156 16.99 -8.97 11.53
N ASN A 157 17.67 -8.73 10.39
CA ASN A 157 18.21 -7.42 10.03
C ASN A 157 17.55 -6.80 8.79
N ASN A 158 17.11 -7.61 7.82
CA ASN A 158 16.39 -7.13 6.62
C ASN A 158 14.94 -7.58 6.71
N VAL A 159 14.04 -6.67 7.10
CA VAL A 159 12.60 -6.98 7.25
C VAL A 159 12.04 -7.43 5.92
N GLY A 160 12.41 -6.74 4.85
CA GLY A 160 11.85 -6.99 3.54
C GLY A 160 12.16 -5.91 2.52
N CYS A 161 11.50 -5.98 1.37
CA CYS A 161 11.50 -4.96 0.34
C CYS A 161 10.09 -4.74 -0.20
N VAL A 162 9.87 -3.53 -0.72
CA VAL A 162 8.68 -3.16 -1.47
C VAL A 162 9.11 -2.87 -2.90
N GLU A 163 8.67 -3.71 -3.83
CA GLU A 163 8.84 -3.47 -5.25
C GLU A 163 7.59 -2.79 -5.78
N PHE A 164 7.73 -1.61 -6.39
CA PHE A 164 6.63 -0.91 -7.03
C PHE A 164 6.56 -1.31 -8.51
N LEU A 165 5.34 -1.60 -8.97
CA LEU A 165 5.05 -2.13 -10.30
C LEU A 165 4.04 -1.24 -11.02
N GLY A 166 4.04 -1.35 -12.35
CA GLY A 166 3.07 -0.66 -13.19
C GLY A 166 3.28 0.85 -13.33
N PRO A 167 2.32 1.56 -13.94
CA PRO A 167 2.51 2.95 -14.37
C PRO A 167 2.72 3.95 -13.22
N LYS A 168 2.21 3.65 -12.02
CA LYS A 168 2.31 4.51 -10.83
C LYS A 168 3.51 4.18 -9.94
N ALA A 169 4.43 3.34 -10.40
CA ALA A 169 5.58 2.90 -9.60
C ALA A 169 6.49 4.06 -9.14
N ASN A 170 6.55 5.15 -9.90
CA ASN A 170 7.37 6.33 -9.59
C ASN A 170 6.59 7.47 -8.92
N ASP A 171 5.26 7.37 -8.82
CA ASP A 171 4.41 8.41 -8.21
C ASP A 171 4.62 8.44 -6.69
N PRO A 172 5.12 9.55 -6.11
CA PRO A 172 5.35 9.65 -4.67
C PRO A 172 4.11 9.34 -3.82
N ALA A 173 2.93 9.84 -4.21
CA ALA A 173 1.71 9.66 -3.42
C ALA A 173 1.26 8.19 -3.42
N ALA A 174 1.33 7.54 -4.59
CA ALA A 174 1.04 6.12 -4.72
C ALA A 174 2.04 5.25 -3.95
N ARG A 175 3.33 5.61 -3.97
CA ARG A 175 4.37 4.89 -3.22
C ARG A 175 4.17 4.97 -1.72
N GLU A 176 3.84 6.14 -1.19
CA GLU A 176 3.54 6.32 0.24
C GLU A 176 2.33 5.49 0.67
N GLU A 177 1.25 5.50 -0.12
CA GLU A 177 0.07 4.68 0.17
C GLU A 177 0.40 3.18 0.23
N ILE A 178 1.14 2.68 -0.77
CA ILE A 178 1.57 1.29 -0.84
C ILE A 178 2.51 0.94 0.32
N LEU A 179 3.44 1.83 0.67
CA LEU A 179 4.36 1.63 1.79
C LEU A 179 3.60 1.51 3.12
N VAL A 180 2.71 2.46 3.40
CA VAL A 180 1.91 2.49 4.64
C VAL A 180 1.02 1.25 4.72
N THR A 181 0.27 0.95 3.65
CA THR A 181 -0.67 -0.18 3.67
C THR A 181 0.03 -1.54 3.68
N GLY A 182 1.08 -1.71 2.88
CA GLY A 182 1.86 -2.95 2.79
C GLY A 182 2.57 -3.30 4.10
N MET A 183 3.27 -2.33 4.71
CA MET A 183 3.93 -2.55 6.00
C MET A 183 2.91 -2.78 7.12
N THR A 184 1.80 -2.03 7.14
CA THR A 184 0.74 -2.24 8.15
C THR A 184 0.15 -3.65 8.04
N LEU A 185 -0.10 -4.14 6.83
CA LEU A 185 -0.56 -5.51 6.61
C LEU A 185 0.46 -6.54 7.08
N PHE A 186 1.74 -6.37 6.73
CA PHE A 186 2.80 -7.28 7.16
C PHE A 186 2.84 -7.41 8.68
N TYR A 187 2.86 -6.28 9.41
CA TYR A 187 2.89 -6.33 10.87
C TYR A 187 1.58 -6.84 11.47
N GLN A 188 0.43 -6.61 10.84
CA GLN A 188 -0.83 -7.28 11.22
C GLN A 188 -0.68 -8.80 11.13
N MET A 189 -0.02 -9.32 10.09
CA MET A 189 0.22 -10.76 9.95
C MET A 189 1.20 -11.27 11.02
N VAL A 190 2.26 -10.52 11.34
CA VAL A 190 3.20 -10.87 12.41
C VAL A 190 2.48 -10.94 13.76
N LEU A 191 1.64 -9.95 14.07
CA LEU A 191 0.84 -9.92 15.29
C LEU A 191 -0.12 -11.10 15.38
N ARG A 192 -0.77 -11.47 14.27
CA ARG A 192 -1.67 -12.63 14.21
C ARG A 192 -0.93 -13.96 14.37
N ALA A 193 0.25 -14.10 13.78
CA ALA A 193 1.06 -15.32 13.89
C ALA A 193 1.64 -15.51 15.30
N THR A 194 1.90 -14.42 16.03
CA THR A 194 2.51 -14.46 17.37
C THR A 194 1.50 -14.43 18.53
N ASN A 195 0.21 -14.19 18.25
CA ASN A 195 -0.84 -14.09 19.26
C ASN A 195 -2.01 -15.05 19.00
N ILE A 196 -2.02 -16.19 19.72
CA ILE A 196 -3.06 -17.22 19.67
C ILE A 196 -4.47 -16.67 19.95
N LEU A 197 -4.61 -15.58 20.72
CA LEU A 197 -5.91 -14.96 21.01
C LEU A 197 -6.57 -14.32 19.77
N SER A 198 -5.83 -14.05 18.70
CA SER A 198 -6.36 -13.53 17.44
C SER A 198 -7.25 -14.54 16.70
N LEU A 199 -7.15 -15.83 17.03
CA LEU A 199 -7.99 -16.89 16.46
C LEU A 199 -9.46 -16.76 16.88
N GLY A 200 -9.73 -16.36 18.13
CA GLY A 200 -11.09 -16.15 18.63
C GLY A 200 -11.79 -14.96 17.95
N GLY A 201 -11.07 -13.86 17.74
CA GLY A 201 -11.61 -12.69 17.04
C GLY A 201 -11.84 -12.91 15.54
N ALA A 202 -11.07 -13.78 14.89
CA ALA A 202 -11.29 -14.16 13.49
C ALA A 202 -12.64 -14.87 13.27
N ILE A 203 -13.18 -15.56 14.28
CA ILE A 203 -14.50 -16.24 14.22
C ILE A 203 -15.64 -15.21 14.22
N PHE A 204 -15.49 -14.10 14.94
CA PHE A 204 -16.51 -13.05 15.06
C PHE A 204 -16.34 -11.89 14.07
N ALA A 205 -15.17 -11.77 13.43
CA ALA A 205 -14.93 -10.75 12.43
C ALA A 205 -15.84 -10.91 11.20
N ARG A 206 -16.29 -9.78 10.63
CA ARG A 206 -17.11 -9.73 9.41
C ARG A 206 -16.21 -9.40 8.21
N PRO A 207 -15.61 -10.42 7.56
CA PRO A 207 -14.86 -10.19 6.33
C PRO A 207 -15.80 -9.74 5.21
N GLY A 208 -15.22 -9.15 4.17
CA GLY A 208 -15.94 -8.79 2.96
C GLY A 208 -15.41 -7.50 2.35
N PRO A 209 -15.88 -7.15 1.14
CA PRO A 209 -15.43 -5.96 0.44
C PRO A 209 -15.72 -4.70 1.25
N LEU A 210 -14.99 -3.63 0.94
CA LEU A 210 -15.32 -2.28 1.37
C LEU A 210 -16.31 -1.69 0.36
N ASP A 211 -17.29 -0.95 0.87
CA ASP A 211 -18.24 -0.24 0.02
C ASP A 211 -17.55 1.01 -0.52
N LYS A 212 -17.21 0.98 -1.82
CA LYS A 212 -16.57 2.10 -2.49
C LYS A 212 -17.53 3.24 -2.83
N GLU A 213 -18.82 2.95 -2.97
CA GLU A 213 -19.84 3.96 -3.30
C GLU A 213 -20.24 4.78 -2.07
N ALA A 214 -20.22 4.16 -0.90
CA ALA A 214 -20.41 4.83 0.38
C ALA A 214 -19.17 5.61 0.86
N ALA A 215 -18.01 5.41 0.24
CA ALA A 215 -16.79 6.11 0.59
C ALA A 215 -16.88 7.60 0.19
N PRO A 216 -16.26 8.52 0.96
CA PRO A 216 -16.21 9.93 0.59
C PRO A 216 -15.61 10.13 -0.80
N LYS A 217 -16.42 10.58 -1.76
CA LYS A 217 -15.96 10.89 -3.12
C LYS A 217 -15.00 12.07 -3.09
N ARG A 218 -13.94 12.01 -3.89
CA ARG A 218 -12.99 13.13 -4.00
C ARG A 218 -12.78 13.54 -5.45
N PRO A 219 -13.03 14.82 -5.80
CA PRO A 219 -12.74 15.28 -7.15
C PRO A 219 -11.26 15.00 -7.47
N MET A 220 -11.01 14.37 -8.63
CA MET A 220 -9.65 14.23 -9.13
C MET A 220 -9.04 15.63 -9.24
N GLN A 221 -7.86 15.79 -8.65
CA GLN A 221 -7.06 17.00 -8.82
C GLN A 221 -6.09 16.74 -9.97
N ASN A 222 -5.93 17.73 -10.86
CA ASN A 222 -4.90 17.69 -11.88
C ASN A 222 -3.51 17.83 -11.22
N ALA A 223 -2.44 17.73 -12.03
CA ALA A 223 -1.06 17.88 -11.56
C ALA A 223 -0.77 19.22 -10.85
N ASP A 224 -1.64 20.22 -11.02
CA ASP A 224 -1.55 21.55 -10.42
C ASP A 224 -2.47 21.73 -9.20
N GLY A 225 -3.08 20.65 -8.68
CA GLY A 225 -3.97 20.68 -7.52
C GLY A 225 -5.38 21.24 -7.77
N LYS A 226 -5.73 21.57 -9.02
CA LYS A 226 -7.07 22.04 -9.42
C LYS A 226 -8.01 20.87 -9.68
N SER A 227 -9.24 20.99 -9.20
CA SER A 227 -10.31 20.01 -9.46
C SER A 227 -10.62 19.93 -10.96
N ILE A 228 -10.69 18.72 -11.54
CA ILE A 228 -11.06 18.53 -12.95
C ILE A 228 -12.45 19.13 -13.24
N LYS A 229 -13.38 19.10 -12.27
CA LYS A 229 -14.71 19.72 -12.41
C LYS A 229 -14.65 21.25 -12.56
N GLU A 230 -13.63 21.89 -12.01
CA GLU A 230 -13.40 23.33 -12.12
C GLU A 230 -12.80 23.70 -13.49
N LEU A 231 -11.99 22.82 -14.06
CA LEU A 231 -11.44 22.94 -15.41
C LEU A 231 -12.51 22.73 -16.49
N GLU A 232 -13.41 21.76 -16.30
CA GLU A 232 -14.55 21.55 -17.20
C GLU A 232 -15.50 22.76 -17.18
N ALA A 233 -15.78 23.32 -16.00
CA ALA A 233 -16.62 24.51 -15.84
C ALA A 233 -16.01 25.77 -16.47
N THR A 234 -14.68 25.91 -16.46
CA THR A 234 -13.98 27.05 -17.07
C THR A 234 -13.80 26.90 -18.57
N SER A 235 -13.66 25.68 -19.10
CA SER A 235 -13.61 25.44 -20.55
C SER A 235 -14.96 25.63 -21.26
N GLY A 236 -16.08 25.48 -20.54
CA GLY A 236 -17.42 25.65 -21.08
C GLY A 236 -17.88 27.11 -21.25
N MET A 237 -17.06 28.10 -20.88
CA MET A 237 -17.46 29.52 -20.84
C MET A 237 -16.91 30.38 -21.99
N GLU A 238 -16.05 29.85 -22.87
CA GLU A 238 -15.55 30.58 -24.05
C GLU A 238 -16.15 30.06 -25.37
N PHE A 239 -17.42 30.37 -25.65
CA PHE A 239 -17.92 30.49 -27.03
C PHE A 239 -19.16 31.42 -27.07
N GLY A 240 -18.98 32.64 -26.57
CA GLY A 240 -19.89 33.77 -26.81
C GLY A 240 -19.26 34.72 -27.81
N PHE A 241 -19.25 34.32 -29.09
CA PHE A 241 -18.70 35.08 -30.20
C PHE A 241 -19.46 36.42 -30.36
N GLU A 242 -18.77 37.54 -30.17
CA GLU A 242 -19.21 38.86 -30.61
C GLU A 242 -19.62 38.82 -32.09
N ARG A 243 -20.83 39.30 -32.40
CA ARG A 243 -21.13 39.82 -33.73
C ARG A 243 -21.80 41.18 -33.59
N SER A 244 -20.98 42.20 -33.93
CA SER A 244 -21.26 43.37 -34.77
C SER A 244 -22.54 44.17 -34.53
#